data_AF-A0A2S8CIH3-F1
#
_entry.id   AF-A0A2S8CIH3-F1
#
_cell.length_a   1.000
_cell.length_b   1.000
_cell.length_c   1.000
_cell.angle_alpha   90.00
_cell.angle_beta   90.00
_cell.angle_gamma   90.00
#
_symmetry.space_group_name_H-M   'P 1'
#
loop_
_entity.id
_entity.type
_entity.pdbx_description
1 polymer ?
#
loop_
_entity_poly.entity_id
_entity_poly.type
_entity_poly.pdbx_seq_one_letter_code
_entity_poly.pdbx_strand_id
1 'polypeptide(L)'
;MYRVFESMDQLVNHLEQAMGVPMTSNCMVPRNEMLALLDEMRNAIPVELDDAQDVLDNQDEIIRSAEERASQTIADAEAQADDTIGRAEADSQAMIDDANHRATTAIGQAQDQAASIVESARAEAERTVAKGNESYERAVSEGHAEQERLVSESEVVRRANEEANRIVDTAHAESSRLRSECDEFVDSKLGEFEESLTGILRTINSDRAALRRGAGASGNRSTRGGYSSYERD
;
A
#
# COMPACT_ATOMS: atom_id res chain seq x y z
N MET A 1 46.71 -85.93 34.38
CA MET A 1 47.05 -85.29 35.66
C MET A 1 46.99 -86.21 36.88
N TYR A 2 46.09 -87.20 36.93
CA TYR A 2 45.88 -88.00 38.17
C TYR A 2 47.02 -88.98 38.53
N ARG A 3 47.77 -89.52 37.56
CA ARG A 3 48.76 -90.58 37.82
C ARG A 3 49.98 -90.12 38.60
N VAL A 4 50.55 -88.96 38.28
CA VAL A 4 51.74 -88.43 38.99
C VAL A 4 51.42 -88.16 40.45
N PHE A 5 50.28 -87.49 40.72
CA PHE A 5 49.83 -87.21 42.08
C PHE A 5 49.50 -88.51 42.83
N GLU A 6 48.88 -89.48 42.17
CA GLU A 6 48.58 -90.79 42.76
C GLU A 6 49.85 -91.57 43.15
N SER A 7 50.86 -91.65 42.26
CA SER A 7 52.14 -92.31 42.58
C SER A 7 52.93 -91.55 43.66
N MET A 8 52.82 -90.21 43.70
CA MET A 8 53.43 -89.39 44.74
C MET A 8 52.78 -89.64 46.11
N ASP A 9 51.45 -89.67 46.17
CA ASP A 9 50.70 -89.94 47.39
C ASP A 9 50.96 -91.37 47.90
N GLN A 10 51.06 -92.34 47.00
CA GLN A 10 51.46 -93.71 47.34
C GLN A 10 52.88 -93.77 47.91
N LEU A 11 53.82 -93.02 47.34
CA LEU A 11 55.19 -92.95 47.84
C LEU A 11 55.26 -92.33 49.24
N VAL A 12 54.53 -91.23 49.47
CA VAL A 12 54.41 -90.59 50.78
C VAL A 12 53.81 -91.56 51.80
N ASN A 13 52.71 -92.24 51.46
CA ASN A 13 52.07 -93.20 52.34
C ASN A 13 52.99 -94.37 52.72
N HIS A 14 53.75 -94.92 51.76
CA HIS A 14 54.73 -95.96 52.07
C HIS A 14 55.91 -95.45 52.92
N LEU A 15 56.29 -94.18 52.81
CA LEU A 15 57.30 -93.57 53.68
C LEU A 15 56.78 -93.34 55.11
N GLU A 16 55.51 -92.94 55.26
CA GLU A 16 54.87 -92.75 56.56
C GLU A 16 54.67 -94.07 57.33
N GLN A 17 54.40 -95.16 56.62
CA GLN A 17 54.23 -96.50 57.21
C GLN A 17 55.56 -97.26 57.42
N ALA A 18 56.68 -96.69 56.99
CA ALA A 18 57.99 -97.35 57.04
C ALA A 18 58.46 -97.54 58.49
N MET A 19 58.94 -98.74 58.82
CA MET A 19 59.43 -99.04 60.17
C MET A 19 60.78 -98.35 60.42
N GLY A 20 60.87 -97.57 61.50
CA GLY A 20 62.12 -96.93 61.95
C GLY A 20 63.15 -97.94 62.46
N VAL A 21 64.43 -97.71 62.17
CA VAL A 21 65.54 -98.52 62.68
C VAL A 21 66.00 -97.95 64.05
N PRO A 22 66.02 -98.76 65.13
CA PRO A 22 66.30 -98.28 66.49
C PRO A 22 67.62 -97.51 66.61
N MET A 23 67.63 -96.43 67.39
CA MET A 23 68.79 -95.56 67.64
C MET A 23 69.39 -94.89 66.38
N THR A 24 68.61 -94.78 65.30
CA THR A 24 68.97 -94.03 64.08
C THR A 24 67.78 -93.22 63.57
N SER A 25 68.03 -92.20 62.75
CA SER A 25 66.98 -91.44 62.05
C SER A 25 66.51 -92.11 60.75
N ASN A 26 66.85 -93.39 60.53
CA ASN A 26 66.58 -94.10 59.28
C ASN A 26 65.33 -94.97 59.39
N CYS A 27 64.57 -95.10 58.30
CA CYS A 27 63.45 -96.04 58.18
C CYS A 27 63.75 -97.11 57.11
N MET A 28 63.17 -98.30 57.29
CA MET A 28 63.26 -99.40 56.34
C MET A 28 62.08 -99.35 55.37
N VAL A 29 62.40 -99.20 54.07
CA VAL A 29 61.40 -99.13 52.99
C VAL A 29 61.61 -100.27 51.98
N PRO A 30 60.52 -100.79 51.37
CA PRO A 30 60.62 -101.75 50.28
C PRO A 30 61.22 -101.08 49.03
N ARG A 31 62.53 -101.25 48.85
CA ARG A 31 63.31 -100.59 47.79
C ARG A 31 62.71 -100.75 46.38
N ASN A 32 62.22 -101.93 46.04
CA ASN A 32 61.71 -102.21 44.70
C ASN A 32 60.39 -101.46 44.42
N GLU A 33 59.49 -101.37 45.40
CA GLU A 33 58.22 -100.65 45.28
C GLU A 33 58.46 -99.13 45.22
N MET A 34 59.37 -98.61 46.04
CA MET A 34 59.77 -97.20 46.00
C MET A 34 60.38 -96.79 44.66
N LEU A 35 61.28 -97.63 44.12
CA LEU A 35 61.88 -97.36 42.81
C LEU A 35 60.84 -97.47 41.70
N ALA A 36 59.87 -98.38 41.79
CA ALA A 36 58.79 -98.50 40.81
C ALA A 36 57.89 -97.25 40.79
N LEU A 37 57.51 -96.72 41.96
CA LEU A 37 56.72 -95.47 42.07
C LEU A 37 57.52 -94.25 41.58
N LEU A 38 58.82 -94.18 41.88
CA LEU A 38 59.71 -93.14 41.37
C LEU A 38 59.87 -93.22 39.85
N ASP A 39 60.01 -94.42 39.29
CA ASP A 39 60.08 -94.62 37.83
C ASP A 39 58.75 -94.31 37.15
N GLU A 40 57.61 -94.61 37.78
CA GLU A 40 56.29 -94.21 37.29
C GLU A 40 56.13 -92.69 37.25
N MET A 41 56.44 -92.00 38.36
CA MET A 41 56.46 -90.53 38.38
C MET A 41 57.44 -89.95 37.36
N ARG A 42 58.64 -90.54 37.25
CA ARG A 42 59.66 -90.11 36.29
C ARG A 42 59.19 -90.23 34.85
N ASN A 43 58.38 -91.24 34.52
CA ASN A 43 57.84 -91.42 33.18
C ASN A 43 56.58 -90.58 32.93
N ALA A 44 55.78 -90.32 33.96
CA ALA A 44 54.52 -89.60 33.85
C ALA A 44 54.68 -88.06 33.90
N ILE A 45 55.62 -87.53 34.70
CA ILE A 45 55.86 -86.08 34.82
C ILE A 45 56.17 -85.39 33.48
N PRO A 46 57.06 -85.94 32.62
CA PRO A 46 57.36 -85.30 31.33
C PRO A 46 56.12 -85.18 30.44
N VAL A 47 55.26 -86.20 30.41
CA VAL A 47 54.03 -86.21 29.61
C VAL A 47 53.04 -85.18 30.12
N GLU A 48 52.84 -85.10 31.43
CA GLU A 48 51.92 -84.13 32.04
C GLU A 48 52.41 -82.68 31.91
N LEU A 49 53.73 -82.48 31.89
CA LEU A 49 54.34 -81.17 31.64
C LEU A 49 54.19 -80.75 30.17
N ASP A 50 54.31 -81.70 29.24
CA ASP A 50 54.07 -81.51 27.80
C ASP A 50 52.61 -81.11 27.55
N ASP A 51 51.65 -81.85 28.12
CA ASP A 51 50.22 -81.53 28.03
C ASP A 51 49.89 -80.14 28.61
N ALA A 52 50.52 -79.77 29.73
CA ALA A 52 50.35 -78.44 30.32
C ALA A 52 50.94 -77.33 29.44
N GLN A 53 52.08 -77.60 28.80
CA GLN A 53 52.73 -76.69 27.87
C GLN A 53 51.88 -76.51 26.60
N ASP A 54 51.30 -77.57 26.06
CA ASP A 54 50.35 -77.51 24.93
C ASP A 54 49.15 -76.62 25.25
N VAL A 55 48.59 -76.70 26.46
CA VAL A 55 47.46 -75.84 26.87
C VAL A 55 47.88 -74.37 26.96
N LEU A 56 49.09 -74.08 27.44
CA LEU A 56 49.62 -72.70 27.49
C LEU A 56 49.86 -72.16 26.08
N ASP A 57 50.45 -72.94 25.19
CA ASP A 57 50.70 -72.54 23.81
C ASP A 57 49.36 -72.28 23.07
N ASN A 58 48.36 -73.13 23.28
CA ASN A 58 47.00 -72.93 22.76
C ASN A 58 46.36 -71.66 23.33
N GLN A 59 46.55 -71.36 24.63
CA GLN A 59 46.05 -70.13 25.24
C GLN A 59 46.71 -68.90 24.60
N ASP A 60 48.03 -68.92 24.43
CA ASP A 60 48.78 -67.83 23.82
C ASP A 60 48.34 -67.59 22.36
N GLU A 61 48.06 -68.65 21.61
CA GLU A 61 47.51 -68.55 20.25
C GLU A 61 46.11 -67.92 20.27
N ILE A 62 45.24 -68.36 21.18
CA ILE A 62 43.88 -67.81 21.32
C ILE A 62 43.92 -66.32 21.66
N ILE A 63 44.76 -65.92 22.63
CA ILE A 63 44.90 -64.53 23.04
C ILE A 63 45.38 -63.69 21.86
N ARG A 64 46.45 -64.13 21.18
CA ARG A 64 47.00 -63.41 20.03
C ARG A 64 45.97 -63.26 18.91
N SER A 65 45.23 -64.32 18.59
CA SER A 65 44.20 -64.26 17.55
C SER A 65 43.01 -63.38 17.97
N ALA A 66 42.64 -63.37 19.26
CA ALA A 66 41.59 -62.50 19.77
C ALA A 66 42.00 -61.03 19.72
N GLU A 67 43.24 -60.71 20.10
CA GLU A 67 43.81 -59.36 20.03
C GLU A 67 43.87 -58.86 18.58
N GLU A 68 44.33 -59.69 17.64
CA GLU A 68 44.37 -59.36 16.21
C GLU A 68 42.97 -59.08 15.66
N ARG A 69 41.99 -59.95 15.94
CA ARG A 69 40.59 -59.75 15.52
C ARG A 69 39.98 -58.50 16.13
N ALA A 70 40.25 -58.23 17.41
CA ALA A 70 39.76 -57.03 18.08
C ALA A 70 40.35 -55.77 17.44
N SER A 71 41.67 -55.75 17.20
CA SER A 71 42.34 -54.64 16.53
C SER A 71 41.79 -54.41 15.12
N GLN A 72 41.54 -55.48 14.38
CA GLN A 72 40.95 -55.37 13.04
C GLN A 72 39.52 -54.83 13.10
N THR A 73 38.71 -55.32 14.05
CA THR A 73 37.32 -54.84 14.22
C THR A 73 37.29 -53.34 14.55
N ILE A 74 38.19 -52.87 15.42
CA ILE A 74 38.31 -51.45 15.75
C ILE A 74 38.71 -50.63 14.53
N ALA A 75 39.74 -51.07 13.80
CA ALA A 75 40.20 -50.38 12.60
C ALA A 75 39.10 -50.29 11.52
N ASP A 76 38.34 -51.37 11.32
CA ASP A 76 37.22 -51.39 10.37
C ASP A 76 36.08 -50.47 10.83
N ALA A 77 35.80 -50.42 12.14
CA ALA A 77 34.77 -49.55 12.70
C ALA A 77 35.17 -48.06 12.62
N GLU A 78 36.43 -47.73 12.89
CA GLU A 78 36.98 -46.38 12.74
C GLU A 78 36.92 -45.93 11.27
N ALA A 79 37.35 -46.78 10.33
CA ALA A 79 37.27 -46.48 8.90
C ALA A 79 35.82 -46.24 8.43
N GLN A 80 34.86 -47.04 8.93
CA GLN A 80 33.44 -46.85 8.61
C GLN A 80 32.86 -45.57 9.23
N ALA A 81 33.29 -45.21 10.44
CA ALA A 81 32.87 -43.98 11.10
C ALA A 81 33.38 -42.76 10.33
N ASP A 82 34.65 -42.74 9.96
CA ASP A 82 35.27 -41.65 9.19
C ASP A 82 34.59 -41.47 7.84
N ASP A 83 34.32 -42.56 7.11
CA ASP A 83 33.60 -42.51 5.83
C ASP A 83 32.16 -42.00 6.01
N THR A 84 31.48 -42.40 7.08
CA THR A 84 30.11 -41.94 7.36
C THR A 84 30.07 -40.46 7.73
N ILE A 85 31.02 -39.98 8.54
CA ILE A 85 31.16 -38.56 8.87
C ILE A 85 31.49 -37.76 7.62
N GLY A 86 32.46 -38.20 6.81
CA GLY A 86 32.85 -37.53 5.57
C GLY A 86 31.69 -37.42 4.57
N ARG A 87 30.89 -38.48 4.42
CA ARG A 87 29.66 -38.44 3.60
C ARG A 87 28.64 -37.46 4.16
N ALA A 88 28.37 -37.48 5.46
CA ALA A 88 27.43 -36.58 6.10
C ALA A 88 27.85 -35.10 6.00
N GLU A 89 29.14 -34.81 6.16
CA GLU A 89 29.70 -33.46 5.98
C GLU A 89 29.57 -32.98 4.53
N ALA A 90 29.89 -33.83 3.55
CA ALA A 90 29.74 -33.50 2.14
C ALA A 90 28.28 -33.25 1.75
N ASP A 91 27.36 -34.11 2.20
CA ASP A 91 25.92 -33.96 1.96
C ASP A 91 25.37 -32.68 2.62
N SER A 92 25.80 -32.39 3.85
CA SER A 92 25.41 -31.18 4.56
C SER A 92 25.92 -29.92 3.85
N GLN A 93 27.17 -29.92 3.39
CA GLN A 93 27.74 -28.80 2.66
C GLN A 93 27.00 -28.56 1.34
N ALA A 94 26.70 -29.63 0.59
CA ALA A 94 25.90 -29.54 -0.63
C ALA A 94 24.49 -28.99 -0.37
N MET A 95 23.85 -29.39 0.74
CA MET A 95 22.54 -28.86 1.15
C MET A 95 22.60 -27.37 1.50
N ILE A 96 23.65 -26.92 2.20
CA ILE A 96 23.86 -25.51 2.52
C ILE A 96 24.05 -24.70 1.24
N ASP A 97 24.85 -25.19 0.29
CA ASP A 97 25.11 -24.51 -0.98
C ASP A 97 23.84 -24.42 -1.84
N ASP A 98 23.05 -25.49 -1.94
CA ASP A 98 21.75 -25.48 -2.61
C ASP A 98 20.77 -24.51 -1.93
N ALA A 99 20.68 -24.54 -0.59
CA ALA A 99 19.82 -23.63 0.16
C ALA A 99 20.22 -22.16 -0.06
N ASN A 100 21.52 -21.85 -0.02
CA ASN A 100 22.04 -20.52 -0.32
C ASN A 100 21.71 -20.09 -1.75
N HIS A 101 21.89 -20.97 -2.73
CA HIS A 101 21.58 -20.68 -4.13
C HIS A 101 20.09 -20.40 -4.35
N ARG A 102 19.21 -21.21 -3.76
CA ARG A 102 17.76 -21.00 -3.78
C ARG A 102 17.38 -19.69 -3.10
N ALA A 103 17.97 -19.38 -1.95
CA ALA A 103 17.71 -18.15 -1.22
C ALA A 103 18.13 -16.92 -2.05
N THR A 104 19.32 -16.92 -2.64
CA THR A 104 19.78 -15.83 -3.53
C THR A 104 18.85 -15.65 -4.73
N THR A 105 18.44 -16.75 -5.35
CA THR A 105 17.52 -16.71 -6.50
C THR A 105 16.14 -16.17 -6.10
N ALA A 106 15.59 -16.63 -4.97
CA ALA A 106 14.30 -16.16 -4.47
C ALA A 106 14.33 -14.67 -4.10
N ILE A 107 15.42 -14.20 -3.49
CA ILE A 107 15.61 -12.78 -3.18
C ILE A 107 15.68 -11.95 -4.48
N GLY A 108 16.44 -12.41 -5.48
CA GLY A 108 16.50 -11.72 -6.78
C GLY A 108 15.13 -11.62 -7.45
N GLN A 109 14.39 -12.73 -7.52
CA GLN A 109 13.03 -12.75 -8.07
C GLN A 109 12.07 -11.83 -7.30
N ALA A 110 12.14 -11.83 -5.97
CA ALA A 110 11.31 -10.96 -5.14
C ALA A 110 11.64 -9.47 -5.35
N GLN A 111 12.92 -9.13 -5.51
CA GLN A 111 13.37 -7.78 -5.82
C GLN A 111 12.88 -7.32 -7.20
N ASP A 112 12.98 -8.17 -8.22
CA ASP A 112 12.49 -7.88 -9.57
C ASP A 112 10.96 -7.68 -9.59
N GLN A 113 10.22 -8.55 -8.90
CA GLN A 113 8.77 -8.42 -8.75
C GLN A 113 8.38 -7.14 -8.03
N ALA A 114 9.06 -6.82 -6.92
CA ALA A 114 8.82 -5.59 -6.17
C ALA A 114 9.08 -4.34 -7.03
N ALA A 115 10.19 -4.33 -7.80
CA ALA A 115 10.52 -3.26 -8.72
C ALA A 115 9.42 -3.09 -9.79
N SER A 116 8.97 -4.19 -10.40
CA SER A 116 7.89 -4.16 -11.40
C SER A 116 6.55 -3.67 -10.83
N ILE A 117 6.20 -4.04 -9.59
CA ILE A 117 4.98 -3.59 -8.92
C ILE A 117 5.05 -2.08 -8.66
N VAL A 118 6.17 -1.60 -8.13
CA VAL A 118 6.37 -0.17 -7.85
C VAL A 118 6.30 0.64 -9.14
N GLU A 119 6.92 0.16 -10.22
CA GLU A 119 6.89 0.82 -11.52
C GLU A 119 5.46 0.88 -12.09
N SER A 120 4.75 -0.25 -12.06
CA SER A 120 3.36 -0.31 -12.54
C SER A 120 2.43 0.61 -11.73
N ALA A 121 2.61 0.63 -10.40
CA ALA A 121 1.83 1.48 -9.50
C ALA A 121 2.12 2.97 -9.73
N ARG A 122 3.38 3.36 -9.96
CA ARG A 122 3.75 4.73 -10.32
C ARG A 122 3.12 5.14 -11.64
N ALA A 123 3.23 4.31 -12.67
CA ALA A 123 2.62 4.58 -13.97
C ALA A 123 1.08 4.68 -13.90
N GLU A 124 0.43 3.90 -13.03
CA GLU A 124 -1.02 4.01 -12.79
C GLU A 124 -1.39 5.27 -12.02
N ALA A 125 -0.61 5.65 -11.00
CA ALA A 125 -0.81 6.89 -10.27
C ALA A 125 -0.69 8.11 -11.20
N GLU A 126 0.35 8.15 -12.04
CA GLU A 126 0.56 9.21 -13.03
C GLU A 126 -0.61 9.30 -14.03
N ARG A 127 -1.07 8.16 -14.56
CA ARG A 127 -2.25 8.13 -15.44
C ARG A 127 -3.50 8.66 -14.75
N THR A 128 -3.71 8.31 -13.48
CA THR A 128 -4.85 8.76 -12.70
C THR A 128 -4.81 10.27 -12.46
N VAL A 129 -3.63 10.80 -12.10
CA VAL A 129 -3.41 12.25 -11.94
C VAL A 129 -3.62 12.98 -13.26
N ALA A 130 -3.05 12.49 -14.36
CA ALA A 130 -3.21 13.10 -15.69
C ALA A 130 -4.68 13.16 -16.11
N LYS A 131 -5.42 12.05 -15.95
CA LYS A 131 -6.86 12.00 -16.23
C LYS A 131 -7.66 12.92 -15.30
N GLY A 132 -7.29 12.99 -14.03
CA GLY A 132 -7.90 13.89 -13.05
C GLY A 132 -7.72 15.35 -13.45
N ASN A 133 -6.51 15.74 -13.85
CA ASN A 133 -6.19 17.09 -14.30
C ASN A 133 -6.95 17.45 -15.58
N GLU A 134 -7.00 16.56 -16.57
CA GLU A 134 -7.76 16.79 -17.80
C GLU A 134 -9.26 16.99 -17.50
N SER A 135 -9.83 16.17 -16.62
CA SER A 135 -11.22 16.33 -16.20
C SER A 135 -11.46 17.62 -15.42
N TYR A 136 -10.50 18.01 -14.58
CA TYR A 136 -10.55 19.26 -13.82
C TYR A 136 -10.50 20.48 -14.75
N GLU A 137 -9.55 20.52 -15.68
CA GLU A 137 -9.41 21.58 -16.68
C GLU A 137 -10.68 21.73 -17.52
N ARG A 138 -11.27 20.61 -17.95
CA ARG A 138 -12.54 20.61 -18.69
C ARG A 138 -13.67 21.22 -17.87
N ALA A 139 -13.84 20.77 -16.62
CA ALA A 139 -14.90 21.28 -15.74
C ALA A 139 -14.72 22.78 -15.42
N VAL A 140 -13.48 23.24 -15.22
CA VAL A 140 -13.18 24.66 -15.02
C VAL A 140 -13.51 25.48 -16.26
N SER A 141 -13.10 25.01 -17.45
CA SER A 141 -13.41 25.68 -18.72
C SER A 141 -14.92 25.77 -18.97
N GLU A 142 -15.65 24.67 -18.74
CA GLU A 142 -17.11 24.64 -18.87
C GLU A 142 -17.78 25.58 -17.86
N GLY A 143 -17.29 25.60 -16.62
CA GLY A 143 -17.78 26.50 -15.58
C GLY A 143 -17.58 27.97 -15.91
N HIS A 144 -16.42 28.35 -16.44
CA HIS A 144 -16.17 29.72 -16.90
C HIS A 144 -17.06 30.13 -18.07
N ALA A 145 -17.21 29.26 -19.07
CA ALA A 145 -18.09 29.53 -20.21
C ALA A 145 -19.55 29.74 -19.77
N GLU A 146 -20.02 28.93 -18.82
CA GLU A 146 -21.37 29.06 -18.26
C GLU A 146 -21.52 30.33 -17.40
N GLN A 147 -20.51 30.66 -16.60
CA GLN A 147 -20.46 31.91 -15.85
C GLN A 147 -20.59 33.12 -16.79
N GLU A 148 -19.81 33.17 -17.87
CA GLU A 148 -19.87 34.24 -18.86
C GLU A 148 -21.26 34.34 -19.51
N ARG A 149 -21.87 33.20 -19.85
CA ARG A 149 -23.23 33.13 -20.40
C ARG A 149 -24.25 33.75 -19.43
N LEU A 150 -24.23 33.35 -18.16
CA LEU A 150 -25.14 33.84 -17.13
C LEU A 150 -24.96 35.34 -16.85
N VAL A 151 -23.71 35.84 -16.84
CA VAL A 151 -23.42 37.28 -16.68
C VAL A 151 -23.97 38.06 -17.87
N SER A 152 -23.78 37.58 -19.09
CA SER A 152 -24.32 38.23 -20.30
C SER A 152 -25.86 38.27 -20.27
N GLU A 153 -26.51 37.18 -19.89
CA GLU A 153 -27.97 37.12 -19.76
C GLU A 153 -28.50 38.09 -18.70
N SER A 154 -27.87 38.12 -17.52
CA SER A 154 -28.22 39.05 -16.44
C SER A 154 -28.04 40.52 -16.85
N GLU A 155 -26.96 40.83 -17.57
CA GLU A 155 -26.66 42.17 -18.05
C GLU A 155 -27.66 42.66 -19.11
N VAL A 156 -28.12 41.77 -20.00
CA VAL A 156 -29.20 42.09 -20.95
C VAL A 156 -30.50 42.39 -20.20
N VAL A 157 -30.85 41.59 -19.19
CA VAL A 157 -32.05 41.82 -18.37
C VAL A 157 -31.95 43.14 -17.60
N ARG A 158 -30.78 43.47 -17.03
CA ARG A 158 -30.55 44.74 -16.34
C ARG A 158 -30.73 45.92 -17.29
N ARG A 159 -30.09 45.90 -18.48
CA ARG A 159 -30.22 46.95 -19.49
C ARG A 159 -31.64 47.10 -20.02
N ALA A 160 -32.36 45.99 -20.23
CA ALA A 160 -33.75 46.03 -20.66
C ALA A 160 -34.67 46.70 -19.62
N ASN A 161 -34.46 46.41 -18.33
CA ASN A 161 -35.21 47.08 -17.25
C ASN A 161 -34.88 48.58 -17.16
N GLU A 162 -33.61 48.95 -17.31
CA GLU A 162 -33.20 50.37 -17.33
C GLU A 162 -33.82 51.12 -18.52
N GLU A 163 -33.88 50.49 -19.70
CA GLU A 163 -34.53 51.07 -20.88
C GLU A 163 -36.04 51.20 -20.69
N ALA A 164 -36.69 50.14 -20.18
CA ALA A 164 -38.13 50.14 -19.92
C ALA A 164 -38.52 51.28 -18.96
N ASN A 165 -37.78 51.46 -17.87
CA ASN A 165 -38.00 52.56 -16.93
C ASN A 165 -37.82 53.92 -17.61
N ARG A 166 -36.77 54.10 -18.43
CA ARG A 166 -36.54 55.36 -19.16
C ARG A 166 -37.66 55.69 -20.16
N ILE A 167 -38.16 54.68 -20.88
CA ILE A 167 -39.28 54.84 -21.81
C ILE A 167 -40.54 55.26 -21.05
N VAL A 168 -40.83 54.62 -19.92
CA VAL A 168 -41.97 54.95 -19.06
C VAL A 168 -41.87 56.38 -18.54
N ASP A 169 -40.70 56.78 -18.02
CA ASP A 169 -40.47 58.14 -17.54
C ASP A 169 -40.62 59.19 -18.65
N THR A 170 -40.07 58.91 -19.84
CA THR A 170 -40.17 59.80 -21.01
C THR A 170 -41.62 59.91 -21.48
N ALA A 171 -42.36 58.80 -21.58
CA ALA A 171 -43.75 58.80 -21.96
C ALA A 171 -44.63 59.58 -20.97
N HIS A 172 -44.35 59.47 -19.66
CA HIS A 172 -45.03 60.27 -18.64
C HIS A 172 -44.73 61.77 -18.76
N ALA A 173 -43.49 62.13 -19.05
CA ALA A 173 -43.08 63.52 -19.29
C ALA A 173 -43.73 64.08 -20.56
N GLU A 174 -43.69 63.36 -21.68
CA GLU A 174 -44.33 63.75 -22.93
C GLU A 174 -45.85 63.84 -22.80
N SER A 175 -46.50 62.90 -22.10
CA SER A 175 -47.95 62.96 -21.84
C SER A 175 -48.33 64.19 -21.03
N SER A 176 -47.54 64.51 -19.98
CA SER A 176 -47.75 65.71 -19.18
C SER A 176 -47.56 66.99 -20.00
N ARG A 177 -46.55 67.01 -20.88
CA ARG A 177 -46.28 68.12 -21.78
C ARG A 177 -47.40 68.31 -22.81
N LEU A 178 -47.81 67.25 -23.50
CA LEU A 178 -48.90 67.29 -24.48
C LEU A 178 -50.20 67.78 -23.85
N ARG A 179 -50.48 67.36 -22.60
CA ARG A 179 -51.64 67.84 -21.87
C ARG A 179 -51.58 69.35 -21.62
N SER A 180 -50.42 69.87 -21.21
CA SER A 180 -50.21 71.32 -21.05
C SER A 180 -50.36 72.07 -22.38
N GLU A 181 -49.76 71.56 -23.46
CA GLU A 181 -49.85 72.16 -24.79
C GLU A 181 -51.30 72.14 -25.32
N CYS A 182 -52.07 71.06 -25.07
CA CYS A 182 -53.49 70.99 -25.39
C CYS A 182 -54.31 71.99 -24.57
N ASP A 183 -54.06 72.09 -23.25
CA ASP A 183 -54.76 73.04 -22.38
C ASP A 183 -54.51 74.49 -22.84
N GLU A 184 -53.26 74.85 -23.16
CA GLU A 184 -52.90 76.15 -23.72
C GLU A 184 -53.55 76.41 -25.09
N PHE A 185 -53.56 75.41 -25.98
CA PHE A 185 -54.19 75.55 -27.30
C PHE A 185 -55.71 75.74 -27.18
N VAL A 186 -56.37 74.99 -26.30
CA VAL A 186 -57.80 75.13 -26.04
C VAL A 186 -58.10 76.51 -25.48
N ASP A 187 -57.32 77.00 -24.51
CA ASP A 187 -57.48 78.34 -23.94
C ASP A 187 -57.31 79.43 -25.01
N SER A 188 -56.27 79.34 -25.84
CA SER A 188 -56.06 80.25 -26.97
C SER A 188 -57.22 80.24 -27.96
N LYS A 189 -57.75 79.07 -28.34
CA LYS A 189 -58.89 78.98 -29.27
C LYS A 189 -60.19 79.48 -28.66
N LEU A 190 -60.42 79.25 -27.37
CA LEU A 190 -61.55 79.83 -26.65
C LEU A 190 -61.44 81.36 -26.58
N GLY A 191 -60.24 81.91 -26.36
CA GLY A 191 -59.99 83.35 -26.40
C GLY A 191 -60.25 83.97 -27.79
N GLU A 192 -59.75 83.35 -28.87
CA GLU A 192 -60.04 83.77 -30.25
C GLU A 192 -61.55 83.76 -30.55
N PHE A 193 -62.25 82.73 -30.06
CA PHE A 193 -63.71 82.61 -30.21
C PHE A 193 -64.47 83.66 -29.40
N GLU A 194 -64.03 83.96 -28.18
CA GLU A 194 -64.57 85.04 -27.34
C GLU A 194 -64.40 86.41 -28.02
N GLU A 195 -63.22 86.69 -28.58
CA GLU A 195 -62.95 87.91 -29.31
C GLU A 195 -63.85 88.03 -30.55
N SER A 196 -64.01 86.94 -31.30
CA SER A 196 -64.89 86.87 -32.46
C SER A 196 -66.35 87.13 -32.08
N LEU A 197 -66.86 86.49 -31.02
CA LEU A 197 -68.22 86.71 -30.51
C LEU A 197 -68.41 88.14 -30.02
N THR A 198 -67.42 88.70 -29.31
CA THR A 198 -67.45 90.09 -28.84
C THR A 198 -67.46 91.06 -30.03
N GLY A 199 -66.70 90.77 -31.09
CA GLY A 199 -66.72 91.50 -32.36
C GLY A 199 -68.11 91.48 -33.00
N ILE A 200 -68.72 90.29 -33.13
CA ILE A 200 -70.07 90.12 -33.66
C ILE A 200 -71.10 90.88 -32.80
N LEU A 201 -71.02 90.80 -31.47
CA LEU A 201 -71.90 91.53 -30.55
C LEU A 201 -71.74 93.05 -30.67
N ARG A 202 -70.52 93.57 -30.87
CA ARG A 202 -70.29 95.00 -31.15
C ARG A 202 -70.93 95.41 -32.47
N THR A 203 -70.79 94.60 -33.52
CA THR A 203 -71.45 94.84 -34.82
C THR A 203 -72.97 94.87 -34.67
N ILE A 204 -73.56 93.89 -33.97
CA ILE A 204 -75.01 93.86 -33.69
C ILE A 204 -75.46 95.08 -32.88
N ASN A 205 -74.70 95.50 -31.87
CA ASN A 205 -75.03 96.70 -31.10
C ASN A 205 -74.91 97.99 -31.95
N SER A 206 -73.94 98.05 -32.86
CA SER A 206 -73.80 99.14 -33.83
C SER A 206 -74.98 99.17 -34.81
N ASP A 207 -75.36 98.02 -35.39
CA ASP A 207 -76.52 97.89 -36.29
C ASP A 207 -77.83 98.21 -35.57
N ARG A 208 -77.99 97.79 -34.32
CA ARG A 208 -79.13 98.19 -33.47
C ARG A 208 -79.12 99.69 -33.20
N ALA A 209 -77.96 100.30 -32.93
CA ALA A 209 -77.85 101.74 -32.72
C ALA A 209 -78.06 102.54 -34.01
N ALA A 210 -77.75 101.97 -35.18
CA ALA A 210 -78.03 102.53 -36.50
C ALA A 210 -79.53 102.45 -36.83
N LEU A 211 -80.19 101.33 -36.53
CA LEU A 211 -81.65 101.19 -36.60
C LEU A 211 -82.36 102.14 -35.62
N ARG A 212 -81.75 102.46 -34.48
CA ARG A 212 -82.24 103.48 -33.52
C ARG A 212 -81.99 104.93 -33.95
N ARG A 213 -81.07 105.18 -34.90
CA ARG A 213 -80.69 106.52 -35.39
C ARG A 213 -81.09 106.78 -36.84
N GLY A 214 -81.83 105.87 -37.47
CA GLY A 214 -82.12 105.89 -38.91
C GLY A 214 -83.58 105.63 -39.28
N ALA A 215 -84.53 106.26 -38.59
CA ALA A 215 -85.79 106.70 -39.20
C ALA A 215 -85.72 108.23 -39.26
N GLY A 216 -85.64 108.78 -40.48
CA GLY A 216 -85.50 110.21 -40.76
C GLY A 216 -86.70 111.05 -40.29
N ALA A 217 -86.73 112.36 -40.48
CA ALA A 217 -85.87 113.31 -41.17
C ALA A 217 -86.35 114.72 -40.70
N SER A 218 -85.67 115.85 -40.87
CA SER A 218 -84.59 116.24 -41.73
C SER A 218 -84.02 117.56 -41.18
N GLY A 219 -82.78 117.86 -41.53
CA GLY A 219 -82.35 119.25 -41.64
C GLY A 219 -81.62 119.83 -40.42
N ASN A 220 -80.40 120.28 -40.72
CA ASN A 220 -79.99 121.68 -40.61
C ASN A 220 -78.76 121.93 -39.72
N ARG A 221 -77.64 122.14 -40.44
CA ARG A 221 -76.73 123.29 -40.34
C ARG A 221 -75.60 123.31 -39.31
N SER A 222 -74.46 123.69 -39.89
CA SER A 222 -73.41 124.60 -39.39
C SER A 222 -72.23 124.03 -38.60
N THR A 223 -71.14 123.89 -39.36
CA THR A 223 -69.85 124.59 -39.21
C THR A 223 -68.86 124.20 -38.10
N ARG A 224 -67.60 124.18 -38.58
CA ARG A 224 -66.32 124.45 -37.90
C ARG A 224 -65.69 123.19 -37.30
N GLY A 225 -64.49 122.77 -37.66
CA GLY A 225 -63.39 123.38 -38.39
C GLY A 225 -62.10 122.97 -37.68
N GLY A 226 -61.16 122.36 -38.42
CA GLY A 226 -59.73 122.37 -38.10
C GLY A 226 -59.11 121.09 -37.51
N TYR A 227 -58.17 120.53 -38.28
CA TYR A 227 -56.84 119.98 -37.92
C TYR A 227 -56.76 118.83 -36.87
N SER A 228 -55.97 117.77 -37.00
CA SER A 228 -54.54 117.72 -37.36
C SER A 228 -54.01 116.26 -37.53
N SER A 229 -53.06 116.07 -38.47
CA SER A 229 -51.81 115.24 -38.44
C SER A 229 -51.86 113.77 -37.96
N TYR A 230 -51.53 112.68 -38.72
CA TYR A 230 -50.27 112.28 -39.40
C TYR A 230 -49.02 112.50 -38.50
N GLU A 231 -48.16 111.55 -38.10
CA GLU A 231 -47.39 110.47 -38.73
C GLU A 231 -46.95 109.48 -37.61
N ARG A 232 -46.80 108.16 -37.83
CA ARG A 232 -45.55 107.43 -38.16
C ARG A 232 -44.33 107.92 -37.37
N ASP A 233 -43.58 107.08 -36.66
CA ASP A 233 -43.09 105.72 -36.97
C ASP A 233 -43.35 104.67 -35.87
#